data_AF-A0A523Q4Z0-F1
#
_entry.id   AF-A0A523Q4Z0-F1
#
_cell.length_a   1.000
_cell.length_b   1.000
_cell.length_c   1.000
_cell.angle_alpha   90.00
_cell.angle_beta   90.00
_cell.angle_gamma   90.00
#
_symmetry.space_group_name_H-M   'P 1'
#
loop_
_entity.id
_entity.type
_entity.pdbx_description
1 polymer ?
#
loop_
_entity_poly.entity_id
_entity_poly.type
_entity_poly.pdbx_seq_one_letter_code
_entity_poly.pdbx_strand_id
1 'polypeptide(L)'
;MLARKASETMLQDWADLMASHLSVEGDAALLAEAMALAQHLDPHLFDTLYHALALAAPVAVPLTADGSMAARLGNLERLQHYSLTGP
;
A
#
# COMPACT_ATOMS: atom_id res chain seq x y z
N MET A 1 15.70 -8.27 3.71
CA MET A 1 15.58 -9.14 2.52
C MET A 1 14.32 -9.95 2.71
N LEU A 2 13.24 -9.68 1.97
CA LEU A 2 12.05 -10.53 2.02
C LEU A 2 12.44 -11.87 1.39
N ALA A 3 12.68 -12.88 2.22
CA ALA A 3 12.94 -14.22 1.73
C ALA A 3 11.70 -14.66 0.95
N ARG A 4 11.87 -14.95 -0.35
CA ARG A 4 10.82 -15.59 -1.16
C ARG A 4 10.51 -16.92 -0.50
N LYS A 5 9.43 -16.99 0.28
CA LYS A 5 8.94 -18.25 0.87
C LYS A 5 8.63 -19.18 -0.30
N ALA A 6 9.13 -20.41 -0.23
CA ALA A 6 8.97 -21.40 -1.28
C ALA A 6 7.48 -21.61 -1.61
N SER A 7 7.20 -21.89 -2.88
CA SER A 7 5.88 -21.84 -3.53
C SER A 7 4.80 -22.78 -2.98
N GLU A 8 5.09 -23.59 -1.97
CA GLU A 8 4.18 -24.63 -1.47
C GLU A 8 2.91 -24.06 -0.84
N THR A 9 2.96 -22.87 -0.26
CA THR A 9 1.78 -22.20 0.33
C THR A 9 1.19 -21.10 -0.54
N MET A 10 1.83 -20.72 -1.65
CA MET A 10 1.44 -19.53 -2.43
C MET A 10 -0.03 -19.56 -2.88
N LEU A 11 -0.53 -20.73 -3.31
CA LEU A 11 -1.92 -20.86 -3.74
C LEU A 11 -2.90 -20.75 -2.58
N GLN A 12 -2.53 -21.25 -1.40
CA GLN A 12 -3.35 -21.12 -0.19
C GLN A 12 -3.32 -19.67 0.32
N ASP A 13 -2.14 -19.05 0.39
CA ASP A 13 -1.97 -17.65 0.79
C ASP A 13 -2.74 -16.71 -0.16
N TRP A 14 -2.76 -17.02 -1.47
CA TRP A 14 -3.57 -16.30 -2.45
C TRP A 14 -5.06 -16.53 -2.26
N ALA A 15 -5.50 -17.76 -2.00
CA ALA A 15 -6.90 -18.05 -1.72
C ALA A 15 -7.39 -17.32 -0.45
N ASP A 16 -6.57 -17.30 0.60
CA ASP A 16 -6.85 -16.59 1.84
C ASP A 16 -6.91 -15.08 1.61
N LEU A 17 -6.00 -14.53 0.81
CA LEU A 17 -6.05 -13.12 0.39
C LEU A 17 -7.32 -12.79 -0.40
N MET A 18 -7.71 -13.64 -1.35
CA MET A 18 -8.93 -13.44 -2.13
C MET A 18 -10.21 -13.60 -1.29
N ALA A 19 -10.15 -14.40 -0.22
CA ALA A 19 -11.23 -14.56 0.74
C ALA A 19 -11.29 -13.41 1.77
N SER A 20 -10.22 -12.64 1.90
CA SER A 20 -10.22 -11.46 2.76
C SER A 20 -11.15 -10.38 2.20
N HIS A 21 -11.92 -9.73 3.08
CA HIS A 21 -12.83 -8.64 2.72
C HIS A 21 -12.07 -7.31 2.53
N LEU A 22 -11.02 -7.33 1.72
CA LEU A 22 -10.29 -6.12 1.35
C LEU A 22 -11.08 -5.37 0.28
N SER A 23 -11.41 -4.12 0.55
CA SER A 23 -11.91 -3.21 -0.47
C SER A 23 -10.78 -2.82 -1.41
N VAL A 24 -10.99 -3.02 -2.71
CA VAL A 24 -10.10 -2.49 -3.74
C VAL A 24 -10.60 -1.09 -4.08
N GLU A 25 -9.85 -0.09 -3.64
CA GLU A 25 -10.14 1.31 -3.94
C GLU A 25 -9.50 1.71 -5.27
N GLY A 26 -10.28 2.35 -6.12
CA GLY A 26 -9.82 2.82 -7.42
C GLY A 26 -10.93 3.47 -8.21
N ASP A 27 -10.86 4.79 -8.35
CA ASP A 27 -11.71 5.56 -9.26
C ASP A 27 -10.87 6.55 -10.09
N ALA A 28 -11.52 7.20 -11.05
CA ALA A 28 -10.87 8.15 -11.93
C ALA A 28 -10.38 9.42 -11.21
N ALA A 29 -11.02 9.79 -10.09
CA ALA A 29 -10.63 10.96 -9.30
C ALA A 29 -9.31 10.69 -8.57
N LEU A 30 -9.19 9.51 -7.96
CA LEU A 30 -7.97 9.04 -7.31
C LEU A 30 -6.77 9.01 -8.27
N LEU A 31 -6.99 8.54 -9.49
CA LEU A 31 -5.97 8.55 -10.54
C LEU A 31 -5.55 9.99 -10.91
N ALA A 32 -6.52 10.90 -11.06
CA ALA A 32 -6.22 12.29 -11.38
C ALA A 32 -5.41 12.99 -10.27
N GLU A 33 -5.75 12.73 -9.00
CA GLU A 33 -4.99 13.22 -7.85
C GLU A 33 -3.58 12.64 -7.81
N ALA A 34 -3.43 11.34 -8.05
CA ALA A 34 -2.12 10.68 -8.12
C ALA A 34 -1.25 11.27 -9.25
N MET A 35 -1.84 11.59 -10.39
CA MET A 35 -1.14 12.25 -11.51
C MET A 35 -0.69 13.66 -11.15
N ALA A 36 -1.51 14.43 -10.43
CA ALA A 36 -1.13 15.76 -9.95
C ALA A 36 0.01 15.67 -8.93
N LEU A 37 -0.07 14.73 -7.98
CA LEU A 37 0.99 14.47 -7.00
C LEU A 37 2.30 14.05 -7.66
N ALA A 38 2.26 13.21 -8.70
CA ALA A 38 3.45 12.74 -9.42
C ALA A 38 4.19 13.89 -10.10
N GLN A 39 3.45 14.86 -10.67
CA GLN A 39 4.04 16.06 -11.27
C GLN A 39 4.76 16.95 -10.24
N HIS A 40 4.31 16.93 -8.99
CA HIS A 40 4.86 17.80 -7.94
C HIS A 40 5.97 17.16 -7.11
N LEU A 41 5.96 15.83 -6.93
CA LEU A 41 6.84 15.14 -5.99
C LEU A 41 8.01 14.40 -6.66
N ASP A 42 7.98 14.22 -7.98
CA ASP A 42 8.93 13.43 -8.78
C ASP A 42 9.02 11.89 -8.48
N PRO A 43 8.08 11.19 -7.80
CA PRO A 43 8.06 9.73 -7.78
C PRO A 43 7.30 9.13 -8.98
N HIS A 44 7.40 7.81 -9.14
CA HIS A 44 6.57 7.07 -10.09
C HIS A 44 5.07 7.22 -9.77
N LEU A 45 4.25 7.32 -10.81
CA LEU A 45 2.78 7.44 -10.71
C LEU A 45 2.14 6.32 -9.84
N PHE A 46 2.73 5.13 -9.82
CA PHE A 46 2.23 4.04 -8.99
C PHE A 46 2.42 4.30 -7.50
N ASP A 47 3.53 4.92 -7.12
CA ASP A 47 3.74 5.30 -5.72
C ASP A 47 2.70 6.36 -5.34
N THR A 48 2.44 7.34 -6.21
CA THR A 48 1.48 8.42 -5.92
C THR A 48 0.03 7.97 -5.86
N LEU A 49 -0.33 6.81 -6.41
CA LEU A 49 -1.67 6.22 -6.18
C LEU A 49 -1.88 5.87 -4.71
N TYR A 50 -0.89 5.26 -4.06
CA TYR A 50 -0.95 5.00 -2.62
C TYR A 50 -0.95 6.29 -1.80
N HIS A 51 -0.32 7.35 -2.30
CA HIS A 51 -0.33 8.67 -1.66
C HIS A 51 -1.70 9.35 -1.77
N ALA A 52 -2.30 9.34 -2.96
CA ALA A 52 -3.64 9.89 -3.16
C ALA A 52 -4.65 9.16 -2.27
N LEU A 53 -4.54 7.83 -2.19
CA LEU A 53 -5.44 7.02 -1.35
C LEU A 53 -5.27 7.32 0.14
N ALA A 54 -4.02 7.47 0.59
CA ALA A 54 -3.70 7.89 1.95
C ALA A 54 -4.33 9.25 2.32
N LEU A 55 -4.32 10.20 1.38
CA LEU A 55 -4.89 11.53 1.59
C LEU A 55 -6.42 11.53 1.55
N ALA A 56 -7.02 10.71 0.67
CA ALA A 56 -8.46 10.57 0.54
C ALA A 56 -9.12 9.86 1.74
N ALA A 57 -8.34 9.07 2.50
CA ALA A 57 -8.80 8.34 3.68
C ALA A 57 -8.11 8.84 4.98
N PRO A 58 -8.43 10.05 5.49
CA PRO A 58 -7.71 10.69 6.60
C PRO A 58 -7.82 9.95 7.95
N VAL A 59 -8.69 8.96 8.06
CA VAL A 59 -8.86 8.10 9.26
C VAL A 59 -8.12 6.77 9.11
N ALA A 60 -7.61 6.45 7.92
CA ALA A 60 -6.84 5.25 7.66
C ALA A 60 -5.35 5.49 7.93
N VAL A 61 -4.66 4.46 8.40
CA VAL A 61 -3.19 4.47 8.48
C VAL A 61 -2.65 3.70 7.27
N PRO A 62 -2.10 4.38 6.26
CA PRO A 62 -1.59 3.74 5.07
C PRO A 62 -0.28 3.04 5.40
N LEU A 63 -0.18 1.76 5.02
CA LEU A 63 0.97 0.91 5.32
C LEU A 63 1.76 0.56 4.06
N THR A 64 3.08 0.53 4.16
CA THR A 64 3.95 0.00 3.10
C THR A 64 5.10 -0.84 3.65
N ALA A 65 5.52 -1.83 2.88
CA ALA A 65 6.78 -2.54 3.11
C ALA A 65 8.01 -1.74 2.61
N ASP A 66 7.81 -0.73 1.75
CA ASP A 66 8.87 0.12 1.21
C ASP A 66 9.27 1.21 2.20
N GLY A 67 10.43 1.02 2.86
CA GLY A 67 10.97 1.99 3.81
C GLY A 67 11.36 3.33 3.20
N SER A 68 11.71 3.40 1.91
CA SER A 68 12.00 4.64 1.20
C SER A 68 10.73 5.48 1.05
N MET A 69 9.62 4.82 0.70
CA MET A 69 8.32 5.49 0.54
C MET A 69 7.78 6.01 1.88
N ALA A 70 7.87 5.21 2.95
CA ALA A 70 7.47 5.66 4.30
C ALA A 70 8.29 6.87 4.79
N ALA A 71 9.59 6.93 4.50
CA ALA A 71 10.43 8.05 4.92
C ALA A 71 10.12 9.37 4.17
N ARG A 72 9.59 9.28 2.95
CA ARG A 72 9.25 10.45 2.13
C ARG A 72 7.92 11.09 2.53
N LEU A 73 7.08 10.39 3.29
CA LEU A 73 5.70 10.78 3.55
C LEU A 73 5.38 10.69 5.04
N GLY A 74 5.09 11.83 5.67
CA GLY A 74 4.81 11.89 7.10
C GLY A 74 3.58 11.09 7.56
N ASN A 75 2.70 10.68 6.64
CA ASN A 75 1.45 10.00 6.96
C ASN A 75 1.45 8.51 6.60
N LEU A 76 2.56 7.96 6.11
CA LEU A 76 2.62 6.59 5.61
C LEU A 76 3.55 5.73 6.47
N GLU A 77 3.00 4.73 7.14
CA GLU A 77 3.71 3.92 8.12
C GLU A 77 4.34 2.67 7.50
N ARG A 78 5.44 2.22 8.09
CA ARG A 78 6.14 1.02 7.65
C ARG A 78 5.51 -0.22 8.27
N LEU A 79 5.15 -1.20 7.43
CA LEU A 79 4.50 -2.44 7.84
C LEU A 79 5.24 -3.20 8.94
N GLN A 80 6.58 -3.09 9.00
CA GLN A 80 7.39 -3.73 10.04
C GLN A 80 7.08 -3.26 11.48
N HIS A 81 6.41 -2.12 11.65
CA HIS A 81 5.98 -1.62 12.96
C HIS A 81 4.69 -2.29 13.43
N TYR A 82 4.02 -3.03 12.55
CA TYR A 82 2.85 -3.83 12.85
C TYR A 82 3.28 -5.27 13.05
N SER A 83 3.06 -5.77 14.26
CA SER A 83 3.05 -7.22 14.47
C SER A 83 1.72 -7.73 13.92
N LEU A 84 1.78 -8.62 12.93
CA LEU A 84 0.63 -9.48 12.61
C LEU A 84 0.44 -10.40 13.82
N THR A 85 -0.22 -9.92 14.88
CA THR A 85 -0.86 -10.80 15.84
C THR A 85 -2.00 -11.46 15.08
N GLY A 86 -1.71 -12.63 14.52
CA GLY A 86 -2.73 -13.47 13.91
C GLY A 86 -3.79 -13.86 14.95
N PRO A 87 -4.99 -14.27 14.51
CA PRO A 87 -5.89 -15.04 15.34
C PRO A 87 -5.22 -16.34 15.83
#